data_AF-A0A7Y3F3M7-F1
#
_entry.id   AF-A0A7Y3F3M7-F1
#
_cell.length_a   1.000
_cell.length_b   1.000
_cell.length_c   1.000
_cell.angle_alpha   90.00
_cell.angle_beta   90.00
_cell.angle_gamma   90.00
#
_symmetry.space_group_name_H-M   'P 1'
#
loop_
_entity.id
_entity.type
_entity.pdbx_description
1 polymer ?
#
loop_
_entity_poly.entity_id
_entity_poly.type
_entity_poly.pdbx_seq_one_letter_code
_entity_poly.pdbx_strand_id
1 'polypeptide(L)'
;GASVVSDINSEIELEWSGADVDNDIVGYEIFLDTVSPPQVLLASPAATVSSIKVNTIPNTVYYWKVITRDVEGNTSDSGIYSFRAL
;
A
#
# COMPACT_ATOMS: atom_id res chain seq x y z
N GLY A 1 11.18 -28.34 -27.23
CA GLY A 1 11.21 -26.87 -27.11
C GLY A 1 11.13 -26.54 -25.64
N ALA A 2 11.93 -25.57 -25.18
CA ALA A 2 11.81 -25.05 -23.82
C ALA A 2 10.97 -23.77 -23.89
N SER A 3 9.89 -23.71 -23.12
CA SER A 3 9.09 -22.50 -22.97
C SER A 3 9.47 -21.84 -21.67
N VAL A 4 9.75 -20.55 -21.72
CA VAL A 4 9.82 -19.69 -20.54
C VAL A 4 8.40 -19.20 -20.30
N VAL A 5 7.84 -19.51 -19.12
CA VAL A 5 6.63 -18.87 -18.64
C VAL A 5 7.08 -17.74 -17.74
N SER A 6 6.95 -16.50 -18.19
CA SER A 6 7.05 -15.33 -17.32
C SER A 6 5.88 -15.39 -16.34
N ASP A 7 6.17 -15.32 -15.05
CA ASP A 7 5.16 -15.20 -14.00
C ASP A 7 4.25 -14.00 -14.33
N ILE A 8 2.97 -14.29 -14.56
CA ILE A 8 2.07 -13.50 -15.40
C ILE A 8 1.36 -12.38 -14.64
N ASN A 9 1.49 -12.29 -13.32
CA ASN A 9 0.59 -11.44 -12.55
C ASN A 9 1.17 -10.07 -12.15
N SER A 10 2.48 -9.85 -12.21
CA SER A 10 3.13 -8.56 -11.83
C SER A 10 2.49 -7.92 -10.59
N GLU A 11 2.10 -8.75 -9.61
CA GLU A 11 1.25 -8.34 -8.49
C GLU A 11 2.09 -8.34 -7.22
N ILE A 12 2.05 -7.24 -6.48
CA ILE A 12 2.73 -7.09 -5.19
C ILE A 12 1.66 -6.92 -4.11
N GLU A 13 1.82 -7.61 -2.99
CA GLU A 13 0.98 -7.41 -1.81
C GLU A 13 1.62 -6.35 -0.90
N LEU A 14 0.86 -5.29 -0.62
CA LEU A 14 1.20 -4.28 0.37
C LEU A 14 0.52 -4.67 1.67
N GLU A 15 1.28 -4.81 2.74
CA GLU A 15 0.78 -5.10 4.08
C GLU A 15 1.20 -3.99 5.05
N TRP A 16 0.28 -3.60 5.94
CA TRP A 16 0.54 -2.59 6.97
C TRP A 16 -0.09 -3.00 8.29
N SER A 17 0.34 -2.36 9.37
CA SER A 17 -0.31 -2.46 10.67
C SER A 17 -0.66 -1.08 11.19
N GLY A 18 -1.92 -0.92 11.61
CA GLY A 18 -2.34 0.21 12.44
C GLY A 18 -2.19 -0.19 13.90
N ALA A 19 -1.30 0.49 14.63
CA ALA A 19 -1.28 0.38 16.09
C ALA A 19 -2.10 1.53 16.65
N ASP A 20 -3.08 1.19 17.46
CA ASP A 20 -3.93 2.15 18.13
C ASP A 20 -4.18 1.69 19.56
N VAL A 21 -4.04 2.62 20.50
CA VAL A 21 -4.12 2.37 21.93
C VAL A 21 -5.58 2.26 22.37
N ASP A 22 -6.46 3.04 21.73
CA ASP A 22 -7.87 3.15 22.08
C ASP A 22 -8.77 2.26 21.19
N ASN A 23 -8.19 1.65 20.16
CA ASN A 23 -8.77 0.67 19.26
C ASN A 23 -10.03 1.19 18.51
N ASP A 24 -9.95 2.44 18.07
CA ASP A 24 -10.95 3.25 17.38
C ASP A 24 -10.54 3.71 15.96
N ILE A 25 -9.51 3.10 15.35
CA ILE A 25 -9.24 3.25 13.91
C ILE A 25 -10.50 2.95 13.10
N VAL A 26 -10.87 3.86 12.19
CA VAL A 26 -12.01 3.69 11.27
C VAL A 26 -11.60 3.24 9.88
N GLY A 27 -10.37 3.53 9.47
CA GLY A 27 -9.87 3.11 8.17
C GLY A 27 -8.50 3.68 7.82
N TYR A 28 -8.12 3.41 6.58
CA TYR A 28 -6.82 3.78 6.02
C TYR A 28 -6.99 4.47 4.68
N GLU A 29 -5.99 5.24 4.28
CA GLU A 29 -5.80 5.75 2.92
C GLU A 29 -4.41 5.29 2.46
N ILE A 30 -4.38 4.44 1.43
CA ILE A 30 -3.15 3.86 0.88
C ILE A 30 -2.77 4.68 -0.35
N PHE A 31 -1.55 5.21 -0.37
CA PHE A 31 -1.00 5.96 -1.49
C PHE A 31 0.10 5.14 -2.15
N LEU A 32 0.13 5.10 -3.49
CA LEU A 32 1.13 4.39 -4.28
C LEU A 32 1.46 5.20 -5.54
N ASP A 33 2.75 5.48 -5.76
CA ASP A 33 3.21 6.25 -6.92
C ASP A 33 4.59 5.75 -7.36
N THR A 34 5.04 6.14 -8.55
CA THR A 34 6.42 6.00 -9.03
C THR A 34 7.29 7.21 -8.66
N VAL A 35 6.70 8.22 -8.01
CA VAL A 35 7.37 9.43 -7.50
C VAL A 35 7.32 9.46 -5.97
N SER A 36 8.39 9.97 -5.33
CA SER A 36 8.44 10.22 -3.89
C SER A 36 8.37 11.74 -3.61
N PRO A 37 7.47 12.21 -2.72
CA PRO A 37 6.49 11.44 -1.96
C PRO A 37 5.29 10.99 -2.81
N PRO A 38 4.70 9.81 -2.53
CA PRO A 38 3.54 9.34 -3.29
C PRO A 38 2.31 10.22 -3.04
N GLN A 39 1.63 10.64 -4.11
CA GLN A 39 0.44 11.51 -4.06
C GLN A 39 -0.83 10.84 -4.58
N VAL A 40 -0.71 9.72 -5.29
CA VAL A 40 -1.85 9.02 -5.88
C VAL A 40 -2.49 8.12 -4.83
N LEU A 41 -3.75 8.42 -4.47
CA LEU A 41 -4.57 7.57 -3.64
C LEU A 41 -4.90 6.29 -4.42
N LEU A 42 -4.44 5.16 -3.89
CA LEU A 42 -4.68 3.84 -4.44
C LEU A 42 -5.99 3.25 -3.92
N ALA A 43 -6.22 3.32 -2.61
CA ALA A 43 -7.37 2.71 -1.96
C ALA A 43 -7.67 3.36 -0.59
N SER A 44 -8.92 3.23 -0.13
CA SER A 44 -9.35 3.67 1.21
C SER A 44 -10.07 2.55 1.96
N PRO A 45 -9.35 1.51 2.42
CA PRO A 45 -9.99 0.35 3.03
C PRO A 45 -10.43 0.61 4.48
N ALA A 46 -11.35 -0.21 4.97
CA ALA A 46 -11.81 -0.18 6.36
C ALA A 46 -10.73 -0.66 7.34
N ALA A 47 -10.90 -0.35 8.63
CA ALA A 47 -9.96 -0.69 9.70
C ALA A 47 -9.61 -2.19 9.82
N THR A 48 -10.51 -3.06 9.37
CA THR A 48 -10.32 -4.53 9.40
C THR A 48 -9.41 -5.07 8.30
N VAL A 49 -8.98 -4.21 7.36
CA VAL A 49 -8.13 -4.59 6.25
C VAL A 49 -6.72 -4.09 6.51
N SER A 50 -5.76 -5.00 6.37
CA SER A 50 -4.34 -4.72 6.58
C SER A 50 -3.46 -5.13 5.40
N SER A 51 -4.06 -5.58 4.29
CA SER A 51 -3.35 -5.84 3.05
C SER A 51 -4.17 -5.51 1.79
N ILE A 52 -3.47 -5.16 0.71
CA ILE A 52 -4.02 -5.01 -0.65
C ILE A 52 -3.00 -5.50 -1.66
N LYS A 53 -3.49 -6.19 -2.68
CA LYS A 53 -2.70 -6.55 -3.85
C LYS A 53 -2.77 -5.47 -4.94
N VAL A 54 -1.64 -5.16 -5.54
CA VAL A 54 -1.50 -4.13 -6.56
C VAL A 54 -0.81 -4.67 -7.80
N ASN A 55 -1.35 -4.34 -8.97
CA ASN A 55 -0.68 -4.60 -10.22
C ASN A 55 0.46 -3.59 -10.40
N THR A 56 1.62 -4.07 -10.82
CA THR A 56 2.83 -3.29 -10.98
C THR A 56 3.45 -3.54 -12.35
N ILE A 57 4.32 -2.62 -12.77
CA ILE A 57 5.11 -2.80 -13.99
C ILE A 57 6.48 -3.34 -13.58
N PRO A 58 6.96 -4.46 -14.16
CA PRO A 58 8.30 -5.00 -13.87
C PRO A 58 9.41 -3.96 -14.02
N ASN A 59 10.46 -4.08 -13.20
CA ASN A 59 11.60 -3.17 -13.14
C ASN A 59 11.23 -1.69 -12.88
N THR A 60 10.09 -1.43 -12.23
CA THR A 60 9.66 -0.09 -11.81
C THR A 60 9.80 0.05 -10.29
N VAL A 61 10.29 1.21 -9.85
CA VAL A 61 10.34 1.55 -8.42
C VAL A 61 9.05 2.26 -8.05
N TYR A 62 8.42 1.78 -6.98
CA TYR A 62 7.24 2.37 -6.40
C TYR A 62 7.52 2.88 -5.00
N TYR A 63 6.84 3.95 -4.64
CA TYR A 63 6.81 4.57 -3.32
C TYR A 63 5.39 4.49 -2.80
N TRP A 64 5.22 4.14 -1.53
CA TRP A 64 3.90 4.02 -0.95
C TRP A 64 3.91 4.43 0.52
N LYS A 65 2.73 4.80 1.00
CA LYS A 65 2.50 5.13 2.41
C LYS A 65 1.06 4.83 2.80
N VAL A 66 0.82 4.76 4.09
CA VAL A 66 -0.50 4.58 4.69
C VAL A 66 -0.79 5.76 5.59
N ILE A 67 -1.97 6.37 5.40
CA ILE A 67 -2.54 7.32 6.34
C ILE A 67 -3.62 6.57 7.12
N THR A 68 -3.48 6.47 8.43
CA THR A 68 -4.51 5.92 9.32
C THR A 68 -5.45 7.03 9.76
N ARG A 69 -6.74 6.73 9.96
CA ARG A 69 -7.74 7.65 10.50
C ARG A 69 -8.52 7.00 11.65
N ASP A 70 -8.73 7.74 12.74
CA ASP A 70 -9.57 7.34 13.87
C ASP A 70 -10.98 7.95 13.83
N VAL A 71 -11.84 7.58 14.78
CA VAL A 71 -13.22 8.11 14.90
C VAL A 71 -13.28 9.60 15.20
N GLU A 72 -12.26 10.16 15.85
CA GLU A 72 -12.15 11.58 16.18
C GLU A 72 -11.69 12.43 14.98
N GLY A 73 -11.24 11.76 13.91
CA GLY A 73 -10.75 12.36 12.68
C GLY A 73 -9.26 12.67 12.71
N ASN A 74 -8.51 12.25 13.73
CA ASN A 74 -7.05 12.37 13.73
C ASN A 74 -6.46 11.42 12.69
N THR A 75 -5.28 11.79 12.19
CA THR A 75 -4.57 11.01 11.17
C THR A 75 -3.11 10.82 11.52
N SER A 76 -2.57 9.66 11.16
CA SER A 76 -1.14 9.33 11.31
C SER A 76 -0.57 8.83 9.98
N ASP A 77 0.65 9.26 9.64
CA ASP A 77 1.36 8.87 8.42
C ASP A 77 2.42 7.80 8.77
N SER A 78 2.42 6.67 8.06
CA SER A 78 3.36 5.56 8.27
C SER A 78 4.82 5.90 7.93
N GLY A 79 5.05 7.02 7.24
CA GLY A 79 6.26 7.28 6.47
C GLY A 79 6.19 6.65 5.08
N ILE A 80 7.19 6.99 4.26
CA ILE A 80 7.29 6.54 2.87
C ILE A 80 8.14 5.29 2.80
N TYR A 81 7.55 4.23 2.28
CA TYR A 81 8.22 2.99 1.93
C TYR A 81 8.47 2.93 0.43
N SER A 82 9.42 2.09 0.00
CA SER A 82 9.69 1.87 -1.42
C SER A 82 10.03 0.43 -1.72
N PHE A 83 9.63 -0.05 -2.90
CA PHE A 83 10.02 -1.35 -3.41
C PHE A 83 10.26 -1.28 -4.92
N ARG A 84 10.97 -2.27 -5.47
CA ARG A 84 11.12 -2.46 -6.92
C ARG A 84 10.30 -3.68 -7.32
N ALA A 85 9.39 -3.50 -8.27
CA ALA A 85 8.68 -4.61 -8.90
C ALA A 85 9.66 -5.44 -9.77
N LEU A 86 9.60 -6.76 -9.65
CA LEU A 86 10.46 -7.70 -10.39
C LEU A 86 9.87 -8.06 -11.75
#